data_AF-A0A429DTS6-F1
#
_entry.id   AF-A0A429DTS6-F1
#
_cell.length_a   1.000
_cell.length_b   1.000
_cell.length_c   1.000
_cell.angle_alpha   90.00
_cell.angle_beta   90.00
_cell.angle_gamma   90.00
#
_symmetry.space_group_name_H-M   'P 1'
#
loop_
_entity.id
_entity.type
_entity.pdbx_description
1 polymer ?
#
loop_
_entity_poly.entity_id
_entity_poly.type
_entity_poly.pdbx_seq_one_letter_code
_entity_poly.pdbx_strand_id
1 'polypeptide(L)' 'MQADRTSTTRFPVPVDAALRDAGWQPGRWDIKQAEIWADTLREHTSPAGHRHTVFPAAVEAWAEFGGLHLTPTGPG' A
#
# COMPACT_ATOMS: atom_id res chain seq x y z
N MET A 1 5.47 -8.54 -27.23
CA MET A 1 5.39 -9.89 -26.64
C MET A 1 4.56 -9.75 -25.37
N GLN A 2 3.24 -9.87 -25.53
CA GLN A 2 2.26 -9.74 -24.46
C GLN A 2 2.25 -11.08 -23.72
N ALA A 3 2.76 -11.14 -22.49
CA ALA A 3 2.77 -12.38 -21.73
C ALA A 3 1.34 -12.76 -21.33
N ASP A 4 1.06 -14.03 -21.57
CA ASP A 4 -0.21 -14.73 -21.57
C ASP A 4 -0.93 -14.73 -20.21
N ARG A 5 -2.26 -14.71 -20.28
CA ARG A 5 -3.19 -14.64 -19.16
C ARG A 5 -3.61 -16.07 -18.78
N THR A 6 -2.76 -16.79 -18.05
CA THR A 6 -3.13 -18.09 -17.44
C THR A 6 -2.55 -18.18 -16.02
N SER A 7 -3.46 -18.15 -15.03
CA SER A 7 -3.22 -18.41 -13.59
C SER A 7 -2.33 -17.40 -12.84
N THR A 8 -2.46 -16.11 -13.13
CA THR A 8 -1.51 -15.07 -12.70
C THR A 8 -1.78 -14.56 -11.29
N THR A 9 -0.85 -14.81 -10.37
CA THR A 9 -0.67 -14.04 -9.12
C THR A 9 -0.88 -12.54 -9.39
N ARG A 10 -1.57 -11.80 -8.50
CA ARG A 10 -1.94 -10.38 -8.69
C ARG A 10 -0.76 -9.48 -9.07
N PHE A 11 0.44 -9.86 -8.66
CA PHE A 11 1.69 -9.14 -8.91
C PHE A 11 2.72 -9.99 -9.66
N PRO A 12 3.65 -9.36 -10.40
CA PRO A 12 4.83 -10.05 -10.91
C PRO A 12 5.59 -10.74 -9.77
N VAL A 13 6.19 -11.90 -10.08
CA VAL A 13 6.91 -12.74 -9.10
C VAL A 13 7.87 -11.98 -8.18
N PRO A 14 8.79 -11.10 -8.67
CA PRO A 14 9.70 -10.38 -7.78
C PRO A 14 8.98 -9.42 -6.83
N VAL A 15 7.85 -8.85 -7.24
CA VAL A 15 7.04 -7.95 -6.41
C VAL A 15 6.27 -8.74 -5.35
N ASP A 16 5.64 -9.86 -5.73
CA ASP A 16 4.96 -10.76 -4.79
C ASP A 16 5.93 -11.27 -3.72
N ALA A 17 7.13 -11.67 -4.12
CA ALA A 17 8.18 -12.12 -3.19
C ALA A 17 8.58 -11.01 -2.19
N ALA A 18 8.84 -9.78 -2.67
CA ALA A 18 9.20 -8.66 -1.80
C ALA A 18 8.07 -8.27 -0.83
N LEU A 19 6.82 -8.30 -1.29
CA LEU A 19 5.65 -8.06 -0.43
C LEU A 19 5.54 -9.13 0.65
N ARG A 20 5.65 -10.41 0.29
CA ARG A 20 5.60 -11.52 1.26
C ARG A 20 6.74 -11.47 2.27
N ASP A 21 7.95 -11.14 1.84
CA ASP A 21 9.11 -10.99 2.72
C ASP A 21 8.92 -9.86 3.73
N ALA A 22 8.23 -8.78 3.33
CA ALA A 22 7.81 -7.70 4.23
C ALA A 22 6.58 -8.05 5.10
N GLY A 23 6.08 -9.29 5.03
CA GLY A 23 4.95 -9.78 5.85
C GLY A 23 3.57 -9.52 5.25
N TRP A 24 3.46 -9.10 3.99
CA TRP A 24 2.18 -9.02 3.30
C TRP A 24 1.68 -10.41 2.91
N GLN A 25 0.37 -10.61 3.01
CA GLN A 25 -0.29 -11.83 2.56
C GLN A 25 -1.57 -11.48 1.79
N PRO A 26 -1.94 -12.24 0.75
CA PRO A 26 -3.19 -12.05 0.05
C PRO A 26 -4.38 -12.07 1.02
N GLY A 27 -5.28 -11.09 0.91
CA GLY A 27 -6.43 -10.95 1.81
C GLY A 27 -6.15 -10.23 3.13
N ARG A 28 -4.90 -9.77 3.36
CA ARG A 28 -4.62 -8.80 4.43
C ARG A 28 -5.44 -7.54 4.21
N TRP A 29 -6.15 -7.10 5.26
CA TRP A 29 -6.94 -5.90 5.24
C TRP A 29 -7.06 -5.31 6.64
N ASP A 30 -6.35 -4.21 6.91
CA ASP A 30 -6.41 -3.49 8.18
C ASP A 30 -7.06 -2.12 8.01
N ILE A 31 -8.39 -2.14 7.84
CA ILE A 31 -9.16 -0.91 7.61
C ILE A 31 -9.12 0.04 8.81
N LYS A 32 -9.06 -0.49 10.03
CA LYS A 32 -9.03 0.33 11.25
C LYS A 32 -7.75 1.15 11.32
N GLN A 33 -6.61 0.51 11.08
CA GLN A 33 -5.34 1.22 11.04
C GLN A 33 -5.28 2.23 9.88
N ALA A 34 -5.86 1.88 8.73
CA ALA A 34 -5.95 2.79 7.59
C ALA A 34 -6.80 4.03 7.87
N GLU A 35 -7.93 3.88 8.56
CA GLU A 35 -8.76 5.00 9.01
C GLU A 35 -8.03 5.90 10.00
N ILE A 36 -7.31 5.31 10.97
CA ILE A 36 -6.48 6.07 11.91
C ILE A 36 -5.44 6.92 11.17
N TRP A 37 -4.75 6.36 10.17
CA TRP A 37 -3.82 7.13 9.35
C TRP A 37 -4.51 8.22 8.53
N ALA A 38 -5.70 7.93 7.99
CA ALA A 38 -6.47 8.91 7.23
C ALA A 38 -6.88 10.11 8.09
N ASP A 39 -7.34 9.85 9.32
CA ASP A 39 -7.72 10.90 10.26
C ASP A 39 -6.50 11.69 10.73
N THR A 40 -5.40 11.01 11.05
CA THR A 40 -4.12 11.66 11.38
C THR A 40 -3.68 12.62 10.26
N LEU A 41 -3.79 12.21 9.00
CA LEU A 41 -3.39 13.05 7.87
C LEU A 41 -4.36 14.24 7.63
N ARG A 42 -5.67 14.04 7.83
CA ARG A 42 -6.69 15.12 7.69
C ARG A 42 -6.60 16.17 8.80
N GLU A 43 -6.18 15.76 9.99
CA GLU A 43 -5.92 16.63 11.14
C GLU A 43 -4.57 17.35 11.01
N HIS A 44 -3.61 16.75 10.29
CA HIS A 44 -2.33 17.38 10.02
C HIS A 44 -2.49 18.62 9.13
N THR A 45 -1.93 19.73 9.61
CA THR A 45 -1.75 20.95 8.82
C THR A 45 -0.28 21.04 8.46
N SER A 46 0.02 21.05 7.16
CA SER A 46 1.38 21.22 6.66
C SER A 46 2.01 22.52 7.17
N PRO A 47 3.35 22.64 7.18
CA PRO A 47 4.03 23.86 7.62
C PRO A 47 3.61 25.13 6.86
N ALA A 48 3.13 24.99 5.62
CA ALA A 48 2.59 26.09 4.81
C ALA A 48 1.12 26.42 5.07
N GLY A 49 0.47 25.74 6.04
CA GLY A 49 -0.93 25.96 6.40
C GLY A 49 -1.94 25.16 5.57
N HIS A 50 -1.50 24.31 4.65
CA HIS A 50 -2.42 23.47 3.86
C HIS A 50 -2.91 22.26 4.66
N ARG A 51 -4.21 21.97 4.53
CA ARG A 51 -4.85 20.75 5.03
C ARG A 51 -4.84 19.68 3.95
N HIS A 52 -4.83 18.42 4.37
CA HIS A 52 -4.87 17.28 3.46
C HIS A 52 -6.28 16.70 3.36
N THR A 53 -6.63 16.25 2.15
CA THR A 53 -7.87 15.51 1.89
C THR A 53 -7.49 14.09 1.48
N VAL A 54 -8.00 13.09 2.19
CA VAL A 54 -7.72 11.68 1.91
C VAL A 54 -8.90 11.06 1.18
N PHE A 55 -8.64 10.57 -0.04
CA PHE A 55 -9.61 9.89 -0.88
C PHE A 55 -9.79 8.41 -0.45
N PRO A 56 -10.98 7.82 -0.65
CA PRO A 56 -11.26 6.45 -0.21
C PRO A 56 -10.26 5.41 -0.71
N ALA A 57 -9.83 5.49 -1.98
CA ALA A 57 -8.86 4.54 -2.53
C ALA A 57 -7.46 4.60 -1.86
N ALA A 58 -7.11 5.71 -1.20
CA ALA A 58 -5.88 5.78 -0.40
C ALA A 58 -6.02 4.95 0.87
N VAL A 59 -7.19 5.03 1.51
CA VAL A 59 -7.51 4.26 2.71
C VAL A 59 -7.52 2.76 2.38
N GLU A 60 -8.10 2.38 1.24
CA GLU A 60 -8.07 1.00 0.73
C GLU A 60 -6.63 0.51 0.49
N ALA A 61 -5.79 1.34 -0.14
CA ALA A 61 -4.39 1.00 -0.37
C ALA A 61 -3.62 0.82 0.94
N TRP A 62 -3.88 1.67 1.95
CA TRP A 62 -3.28 1.52 3.27
C TRP A 62 -3.83 0.32 4.05
N ALA A 63 -5.11 -0.02 3.90
CA ALA A 63 -5.67 -1.21 4.51
C ALA A 63 -4.97 -2.47 3.98
N GLU A 64 -4.63 -2.50 2.69
CA GLU A 64 -3.93 -3.64 2.10
C GLU A 64 -2.43 -3.63 2.39
N PHE A 65 -1.74 -2.51 2.19
CA PHE A 65 -0.26 -2.45 2.16
C PHE A 65 0.37 -1.59 3.26
N GLY A 66 -0.43 -0.84 4.01
CA GLY A 66 0.10 0.09 5.00
C GLY A 66 0.81 -0.63 6.14
N GLY A 67 1.91 -0.04 6.61
CA GLY A 67 2.76 -0.59 7.67
C GLY A 67 3.81 -1.60 7.20
N LEU A 68 3.78 -2.00 5.92
CA LEU A 68 4.82 -2.84 5.34
C LEU A 68 6.11 -2.04 5.19
N HIS A 69 7.23 -2.64 5.58
CA HIS A 69 8.57 -2.07 5.38
C HIS A 69 9.26 -2.84 4.26
N LEU A 70 9.30 -2.22 3.07
CA LEU A 70 9.89 -2.84 1.89
C LEU A 70 11.37 -2.46 1.78
N THR A 71 12.23 -3.45 1.56
CA THR A 71 13.63 -3.23 1.20
C THR A 71 13.78 -3.43 -0.31
N PRO A 72 13.92 -2.36 -1.11
CA PRO A 72 14.04 -2.49 -2.56
C PRO A 72 15.35 -3.20 -2.93
N THR A 73 15.26 -4.20 -3.81
CA THR A 73 16.40 -5.02 -4.25
C THR A 73 16.85 -4.74 -5.69
N GLY A 74 16.18 -3.82 -6.40
CA GLY A 74 16.50 -3.41 -7.77
C GLY A 74 16.96 -1.95 -7.88
N PRO A 75 17.57 -1.56 -9.03
CA PRO A 75 17.85 -0.15 -9.32
C PRO A 75 16.53 0.62 -9.46
N GLY A 76 16.40 1.70 -8.69
CA GLY A 76 15.25 2.62 -8.72
C GLY A 76 15.34 3.65 -9.84
#